data_AF-A0A4R4WD64-F1
#
_entry.id   AF-A0A4R4WD64-F1
#
_cell.length_a   1.000
_cell.length_b   1.000
_cell.length_c   1.000
_cell.angle_alpha   90.00
_cell.angle_beta   90.00
_cell.angle_gamma   90.00
#
_symmetry.space_group_name_H-M   'P 1'
#
loop_
_entity.id
_entity.type
_entity.pdbx_description
1 polymer ?
#
loop_
_entity_poly.entity_id
_entity_poly.type
_entity_poly.pdbx_seq_one_letter_code
_entity_poly.pdbx_strand_id
1 'polypeptide(L)'
;MVRALMVAALLVGQPAPAQAAEVTGAYLQITADGVATGRGFEGAAHAHAALAAMYDVTGDPQQRRTADELLDYLLRRKPGHMSTDLALQVLRSPYLQGDQRLRTNLETYLTMVLDLYAERPDTVLRSGDIRTLTGRAELLVNYAEHLERRSGDPARIQSADTAARAMLDRVAALQYTRQEAVASFRNDRYAGAFPHFVAGDDGTMGNWDVEHWAPSMLSLDQYAAVRALATGYGRFHVAAYNDAAASGTRHLLGTTRIDPELIYAGAPAGFPLDGATYEIGEETGEHPYLITYGWSPNAIAQLGTALTAVRDHRVKVPHSAAWLASYWRGTPPRSVLAPGLFWRGLDAKVTYTHRFIEATQLAVAADFPWLDLDRTTFPGTGEDPVRRGGWYDGSGRGAMSAVYSRLAMTGYVESGGRDLAMLTRSGQWWERMVVRA
;
A
#
# COMPACT_ATOMS: atom_id res chain seq x y z
N MET A 1 -82.37 -14.95 3.27
CA MET A 1 -81.39 -15.31 2.21
C MET A 1 -80.39 -14.17 2.08
N VAL A 2 -79.23 -14.30 2.71
CA VAL A 2 -78.14 -13.31 2.68
C VAL A 2 -77.07 -13.82 1.72
N ARG A 3 -76.73 -13.02 0.69
CA ARG A 3 -75.66 -13.30 -0.26
C ARG A 3 -74.30 -13.00 0.39
N ALA A 4 -73.44 -14.01 0.49
CA ALA A 4 -72.04 -13.82 0.86
C ALA A 4 -71.23 -13.40 -0.38
N LEU A 5 -70.63 -12.21 -0.32
CA LEU A 5 -69.60 -11.75 -1.24
C LEU A 5 -68.29 -12.46 -0.89
N MET A 6 -67.76 -13.28 -1.81
CA MET A 6 -66.37 -13.74 -1.77
C MET A 6 -65.46 -12.57 -2.16
N VAL A 7 -64.68 -12.10 -1.19
CA VAL A 7 -63.52 -11.23 -1.44
C VAL A 7 -62.39 -12.12 -1.95
N ALA A 8 -62.01 -11.96 -3.21
CA ALA A 8 -60.81 -12.56 -3.77
C ALA A 8 -59.59 -11.85 -3.14
N ALA A 9 -58.92 -12.53 -2.21
CA ALA A 9 -57.63 -12.12 -1.71
C ALA A 9 -56.58 -12.29 -2.81
N LEU A 10 -56.13 -11.17 -3.39
CA LEU A 10 -54.88 -11.10 -4.16
C LEU A 10 -53.73 -11.44 -3.22
N LEU A 11 -53.29 -12.71 -3.27
CA LEU A 11 -52.02 -13.14 -2.73
C LEU A 11 -50.90 -12.46 -3.54
N VAL A 12 -50.50 -11.27 -3.10
CA VAL A 12 -49.19 -10.72 -3.43
C VAL A 12 -48.19 -11.65 -2.78
N GLY A 13 -47.59 -12.53 -3.59
CA GLY A 13 -46.52 -13.40 -3.14
C GLY A 13 -45.45 -12.55 -2.46
N GLN A 14 -45.06 -12.93 -1.24
CA GLN A 14 -43.91 -12.33 -0.59
C GLN A 14 -42.74 -12.43 -1.58
N PRO A 15 -42.00 -11.33 -1.85
CA PRO A 15 -40.78 -11.44 -2.63
C PRO A 15 -39.93 -12.52 -1.98
N ALA A 16 -39.51 -13.51 -2.77
CA ALA A 16 -38.57 -14.50 -2.29
C ALA A 16 -37.40 -13.77 -1.62
N PRO A 17 -36.94 -14.21 -0.43
CA PRO A 17 -35.80 -13.57 0.21
C PRO A 17 -34.67 -13.53 -0.82
N ALA A 18 -34.18 -12.34 -1.14
CA ALA A 18 -33.07 -12.17 -2.06
C ALA A 18 -31.95 -13.08 -1.55
N GLN A 19 -31.58 -14.05 -2.37
CA GLN A 19 -30.54 -15.01 -2.01
C GLN A 19 -29.27 -14.19 -1.74
N ALA A 20 -28.75 -14.28 -0.52
CA ALA A 20 -27.61 -13.47 -0.12
C ALA A 20 -26.44 -13.77 -1.07
N ALA A 21 -25.81 -12.73 -1.59
CA ALA A 21 -24.67 -12.89 -2.50
C ALA A 21 -23.58 -13.75 -1.83
N GLU A 22 -23.09 -14.74 -2.56
CA GLU A 22 -22.03 -15.62 -2.09
C GLU A 22 -20.67 -15.00 -2.42
N VAL A 23 -19.81 -14.84 -1.42
CA VAL A 23 -18.45 -14.34 -1.63
C VAL A 23 -17.53 -15.54 -1.83
N THR A 24 -17.13 -15.77 -3.09
CA THR A 24 -16.21 -16.83 -3.49
C THR A 24 -14.87 -16.20 -3.89
N GLY A 25 -13.87 -16.31 -3.02
CA GLY A 25 -12.56 -15.70 -3.28
C GLY A 25 -11.52 -16.26 -2.32
N ALA A 26 -10.77 -17.26 -2.78
CA ALA A 26 -9.81 -17.99 -1.97
C ALA A 26 -8.49 -17.22 -1.86
N TYR A 27 -8.24 -16.68 -0.68
CA TYR A 27 -6.91 -16.78 -0.12
C TYR A 27 -7.05 -17.42 1.27
N LEU A 28 -6.26 -18.46 1.48
CA LEU A 28 -6.08 -19.11 2.76
C LEU A 28 -4.71 -18.63 3.23
N GLN A 29 -4.65 -17.47 3.88
CA GLN A 29 -3.39 -17.02 4.44
C GLN A 29 -3.16 -17.79 5.73
N ILE A 30 -2.04 -18.49 5.78
CA ILE A 30 -1.51 -19.11 6.99
C ILE A 30 -0.73 -18.01 7.71
N THR A 31 -1.15 -17.66 8.93
CA THR A 31 -0.41 -16.74 9.79
C THR A 31 0.97 -17.32 10.14
N ALA A 32 1.90 -16.50 10.63
CA ALA A 32 3.27 -16.93 10.93
C ALA A 32 3.36 -18.11 11.92
N ASP A 33 2.31 -18.33 12.72
CA ASP A 33 2.12 -19.44 13.67
C ASP A 33 1.37 -20.65 13.05
N GLY A 34 1.13 -20.67 11.74
CA GLY A 34 0.50 -21.80 11.05
C GLY A 34 -1.04 -21.77 11.04
N VAL A 35 -1.69 -20.73 11.57
CA VAL A 35 -3.16 -20.67 11.67
C VAL A 35 -3.77 -20.10 10.37
N ALA A 36 -4.70 -20.82 9.79
CA ALA A 36 -5.47 -20.30 8.65
C ALA A 36 -6.32 -19.11 9.09
N THR A 37 -6.10 -17.93 8.49
CA THR A 37 -7.13 -16.89 8.46
C THR A 37 -8.35 -17.47 7.74
N GLY A 38 -9.56 -17.29 8.31
CA GLY A 38 -10.77 -17.92 7.78
C GLY A 38 -10.93 -17.71 6.27
N ARG A 39 -11.25 -18.78 5.53
CA ARG A 39 -11.31 -18.82 4.06
C ARG A 39 -11.95 -17.54 3.49
N GLY A 40 -11.19 -16.80 2.70
CA GLY A 40 -11.64 -15.67 1.89
C GLY A 40 -11.87 -14.33 2.61
N PHE A 41 -11.54 -14.20 3.90
CA PHE A 41 -11.63 -12.89 4.58
C PHE A 41 -10.63 -11.88 4.01
N GLU A 42 -9.35 -12.25 3.93
CA GLU A 42 -8.30 -11.32 3.51
C GLU A 42 -8.44 -10.91 2.04
N GLY A 43 -8.72 -11.87 1.15
CA GLY A 43 -9.02 -11.58 -0.25
C GLY A 43 -10.19 -10.60 -0.41
N ALA A 44 -11.27 -10.78 0.37
CA ALA A 44 -12.40 -9.86 0.35
C ALA A 44 -12.03 -8.45 0.85
N ALA A 45 -11.15 -8.35 1.86
CA ALA A 45 -10.66 -7.06 2.36
C ALA A 45 -9.82 -6.33 1.30
N HIS A 46 -8.95 -7.05 0.59
CA HIS A 46 -8.14 -6.50 -0.50
C HIS A 46 -9.01 -6.02 -1.66
N ALA A 47 -9.99 -6.84 -2.06
CA ALA A 47 -10.93 -6.52 -3.13
C ALA A 47 -11.81 -5.30 -2.80
N HIS A 48 -12.34 -5.25 -1.57
CA HIS A 48 -13.10 -4.11 -1.06
C HIS A 48 -12.24 -2.83 -1.14
N ALA A 49 -11.00 -2.87 -0.64
CA ALA A 49 -10.11 -1.72 -0.66
C ALA A 49 -9.83 -1.24 -2.09
N ALA A 50 -9.54 -2.16 -3.01
CA ALA A 50 -9.31 -1.82 -4.42
C ALA A 50 -10.56 -1.20 -5.07
N LEU A 51 -11.73 -1.84 -4.92
CA LEU A 51 -12.99 -1.38 -5.51
C LEU A 51 -13.45 -0.03 -4.95
N ALA A 52 -13.28 0.20 -3.64
CA ALA A 52 -13.59 1.49 -3.02
C ALA A 52 -12.71 2.61 -3.60
N ALA A 53 -11.40 2.37 -3.74
CA ALA A 53 -10.50 3.35 -4.34
C ALA A 53 -10.82 3.60 -5.82
N MET A 54 -11.11 2.56 -6.60
CA MET A 54 -11.51 2.69 -8.00
C MET A 54 -12.83 3.47 -8.12
N TYR A 55 -13.82 3.18 -7.27
CA TYR A 55 -15.12 3.85 -7.28
C TYR A 55 -15.03 5.36 -7.01
N ASP A 56 -14.13 5.80 -6.12
CA ASP A 56 -13.91 7.24 -5.86
C ASP A 56 -13.49 8.01 -7.12
N VAL A 57 -12.96 7.32 -8.13
CA VAL A 57 -12.57 7.91 -9.43
C VAL A 57 -13.60 7.63 -10.52
N THR A 58 -14.07 6.38 -10.63
CA THR A 58 -14.92 5.93 -11.74
C THR A 58 -16.38 6.31 -11.57
N GLY A 59 -16.87 6.36 -10.32
CA GLY A 59 -18.29 6.45 -10.02
C GLY A 59 -19.09 5.22 -10.48
N ASP A 60 -18.44 4.11 -10.83
CA ASP A 60 -19.10 2.93 -11.40
C ASP A 60 -20.03 2.25 -10.36
N PRO A 61 -21.36 2.21 -10.59
CA PRO A 61 -22.30 1.61 -9.65
C PRO A 61 -22.04 0.12 -9.39
N GLN A 62 -21.47 -0.60 -10.35
CA GLN A 62 -21.17 -2.02 -10.22
C GLN A 62 -19.98 -2.26 -9.28
N GLN A 63 -18.96 -1.40 -9.34
CA GLN A 63 -17.84 -1.43 -8.42
C GLN A 63 -18.30 -1.15 -6.99
N ARG A 64 -19.14 -0.12 -6.80
CA ARG A 64 -19.75 0.19 -5.50
C ARG A 64 -20.58 -0.97 -4.97
N ARG A 65 -21.48 -1.54 -5.78
CA ARG A 65 -22.32 -2.66 -5.34
C ARG A 65 -21.49 -3.83 -4.83
N THR A 66 -20.43 -4.17 -5.56
CA THR A 66 -19.53 -5.27 -5.18
C THR A 66 -18.75 -4.91 -3.91
N ALA A 67 -18.25 -3.67 -3.79
CA ALA A 67 -17.58 -3.20 -2.57
C ALA A 67 -18.50 -3.29 -1.34
N ASP A 68 -19.76 -2.84 -1.46
CA ASP A 68 -20.76 -2.93 -0.39
C ASP A 68 -21.02 -4.40 0.02
N GLU A 69 -21.18 -5.30 -0.95
CA GLU A 69 -21.39 -6.74 -0.71
C GLU A 69 -20.18 -7.41 0.00
N LEU A 70 -18.95 -7.02 -0.38
CA LEU A 70 -17.72 -7.46 0.27
C LEU A 70 -17.58 -6.89 1.69
N LEU A 71 -17.92 -5.61 1.89
CA LEU A 71 -17.92 -4.98 3.21
C LEU A 71 -18.88 -5.68 4.16
N ASP A 72 -20.10 -5.98 3.70
CA ASP A 72 -21.10 -6.72 4.47
C ASP A 72 -20.60 -8.12 4.87
N TYR A 73 -19.89 -8.80 3.97
CA TYR A 73 -19.26 -10.06 4.28
C TYR A 73 -18.16 -9.93 5.35
N LEU A 74 -17.28 -8.93 5.23
CA LEU A 74 -16.20 -8.67 6.18
C LEU A 74 -16.76 -8.35 7.58
N LEU A 75 -17.71 -7.42 7.66
CA LEU A 75 -18.26 -6.95 8.93
C LEU A 75 -19.19 -7.99 9.57
N ARG A 76 -19.85 -8.89 8.83
CA ARG A 76 -20.57 -10.02 9.43
C ARG A 76 -19.63 -10.98 10.17
N ARG A 77 -18.42 -11.18 9.64
CA ARG A 77 -17.42 -12.10 10.24
C ARG A 77 -16.58 -11.45 11.32
N LYS A 78 -16.23 -10.18 11.14
CA LYS A 78 -15.46 -9.37 12.11
C LYS A 78 -16.08 -7.98 12.20
N PRO A 79 -17.14 -7.79 13.03
CA PRO A 79 -17.89 -6.54 13.10
C PRO A 79 -17.05 -5.29 13.40
N GLY A 80 -16.00 -5.44 14.22
CA GLY A 80 -15.07 -4.37 14.57
C GLY A 80 -13.78 -4.33 13.75
N HIS A 81 -13.72 -4.98 12.58
CA HIS A 81 -12.49 -5.02 11.79
C HIS A 81 -12.09 -3.60 11.31
N MET A 82 -10.89 -3.19 11.71
CA MET A 82 -10.23 -1.99 11.23
C MET A 82 -8.71 -2.22 11.28
N SER A 83 -8.02 -1.89 10.19
CA SER A 83 -6.55 -1.86 10.10
C SER A 83 -6.10 -0.43 9.83
N THR A 84 -4.81 -0.14 9.99
CA THR A 84 -4.26 1.19 9.68
C THR A 84 -4.51 1.60 8.24
N ASP A 85 -4.30 0.70 7.28
CA ASP A 85 -4.55 0.95 5.85
C ASP A 85 -6.04 1.25 5.58
N LEU A 86 -6.95 0.45 6.15
CA LEU A 86 -8.39 0.67 5.98
C LEU A 86 -8.82 1.98 6.64
N ALA A 87 -8.29 2.29 7.82
CA ALA A 87 -8.58 3.54 8.52
C ALA A 87 -8.14 4.76 7.71
N LEU A 88 -6.92 4.73 7.15
CA LEU A 88 -6.43 5.76 6.23
C LEU A 88 -7.33 5.91 5.01
N GLN A 89 -7.75 4.80 4.40
CA GLN A 89 -8.64 4.83 3.25
C GLN A 89 -10.01 5.44 3.60
N VAL A 90 -10.59 5.09 4.75
CA VAL A 90 -11.85 5.69 5.24
C VAL A 90 -11.67 7.21 5.44
N LEU A 91 -10.55 7.67 5.98
CA LEU A 91 -10.31 9.11 6.14
C LEU A 91 -10.20 9.87 4.81
N ARG A 92 -9.85 9.18 3.72
CA ARG A 92 -9.64 9.77 2.38
C ARG A 92 -10.85 9.65 1.46
N SER A 93 -11.60 8.56 1.56
CA SER A 93 -12.68 8.21 0.64
C SER A 93 -14.03 8.79 1.07
N PRO A 94 -14.65 9.71 0.30
CA PRO A 94 -16.00 10.19 0.58
C PRO A 94 -17.05 9.07 0.57
N TYR A 95 -16.86 8.07 -0.29
CA TYR A 95 -17.71 6.87 -0.33
C TYR A 95 -17.69 6.12 0.99
N LEU A 96 -16.50 5.75 1.49
CA LEU A 96 -16.37 4.99 2.73
C LEU A 96 -16.79 5.79 3.97
N GLN A 97 -16.62 7.12 3.95
CA GLN A 97 -17.15 8.00 5.00
C GLN A 97 -18.68 8.00 5.10
N GLY A 98 -19.38 7.54 4.05
CA GLY A 98 -20.83 7.37 4.08
C GLY A 98 -21.30 6.19 4.94
N ASP A 99 -20.45 5.20 5.21
CA ASP A 99 -20.83 4.00 5.96
C ASP A 99 -20.67 4.20 7.48
N GLN A 100 -21.78 4.19 8.21
CA GLN A 100 -21.81 4.41 9.66
C GLN A 100 -21.05 3.33 10.46
N ARG A 101 -20.97 2.09 9.95
CA ARG A 101 -20.28 0.99 10.61
C ARG A 101 -18.77 1.21 10.52
N LEU A 102 -18.27 1.59 9.34
CA LEU A 102 -16.87 1.93 9.15
C LEU A 102 -16.45 3.14 9.99
N ARG A 103 -17.30 4.18 10.08
CA ARG A 103 -17.06 5.32 10.97
C ARG A 103 -16.96 4.91 12.44
N THR A 104 -17.85 4.03 12.90
CA THR A 104 -17.83 3.53 14.29
C THR A 104 -16.54 2.74 14.56
N ASN A 105 -16.17 1.86 13.63
CA ASN A 105 -14.94 1.07 13.73
C ASN A 105 -13.69 1.95 13.70
N LEU A 106 -13.69 3.01 12.88
CA LEU A 106 -12.60 3.98 12.79
C LEU A 106 -12.38 4.69 14.13
N GLU A 107 -13.46 5.18 14.74
CA GLU A 107 -13.40 5.84 16.05
C GLU A 107 -12.88 4.91 17.14
N THR A 108 -13.37 3.67 17.20
CA THR A 108 -12.89 2.67 18.16
C THR A 108 -11.41 2.35 17.95
N TYR A 109 -10.99 2.19 16.69
CA TYR A 109 -9.61 1.91 16.35
C TYR A 109 -8.66 3.06 16.70
N LEU A 110 -9.06 4.31 16.42
CA LEU A 110 -8.27 5.49 16.75
C LEU A 110 -8.15 5.69 18.26
N THR A 111 -9.22 5.48 19.02
CA THR A 111 -9.16 5.47 20.49
C THR A 111 -8.18 4.41 20.97
N MET A 112 -8.26 3.17 20.47
CA MET A 112 -7.32 2.10 20.84
C MET A 112 -5.85 2.47 20.53
N VAL A 113 -5.58 3.08 19.37
CA VAL A 113 -4.21 3.51 18.99
C VAL A 113 -3.69 4.60 19.92
N LEU A 114 -4.53 5.59 20.25
CA LEU A 114 -4.18 6.69 21.15
C LEU A 114 -3.98 6.21 22.58
N ASP A 115 -4.87 5.35 23.09
CA ASP A 115 -4.77 4.76 24.42
C ASP A 115 -3.50 3.89 24.54
N LEU A 116 -3.20 3.08 23.52
CA LEU A 116 -1.96 2.29 23.49
C LEU A 116 -0.71 3.18 23.59
N TYR A 117 -0.68 4.31 22.88
CA TYR A 117 0.43 5.25 22.98
C TYR A 117 0.48 5.94 24.35
N ALA A 118 -0.66 6.35 24.90
CA ALA A 118 -0.74 7.00 26.20
C ALA A 118 -0.29 6.09 27.35
N GLU A 119 -0.66 4.80 27.29
CA GLU A 119 -0.33 3.82 28.32
C GLU A 119 1.07 3.23 28.17
N ARG A 120 1.52 3.00 26.93
CA ARG A 120 2.75 2.23 26.63
C ARG A 120 3.57 2.88 25.49
N PRO A 121 4.04 4.13 25.65
CA PRO A 121 4.72 4.86 24.59
C PRO A 121 5.97 4.12 24.10
N ASP A 122 6.77 3.53 24.99
CA ASP A 122 7.98 2.78 24.61
C ASP A 122 7.67 1.54 23.76
N THR A 123 6.57 0.84 24.05
CA THR A 123 6.14 -0.30 23.22
C THR A 123 5.83 0.16 21.81
N VAL A 124 5.18 1.32 21.66
CA VAL A 124 4.83 1.87 20.35
C VAL A 124 6.05 2.40 19.60
N LEU A 125 6.98 3.06 20.31
CA LEU A 125 8.10 3.78 19.70
C LEU A 125 9.36 2.92 19.49
N ARG A 126 9.52 1.80 20.22
CA ARG A 126 10.80 1.08 20.31
C ARG A 126 10.72 -0.39 19.90
N SER A 127 9.58 -0.84 19.36
CA SER A 127 9.40 -2.23 18.94
C SER A 127 8.49 -2.40 17.72
N GLY A 128 8.82 -3.36 16.84
CA GLY A 128 7.97 -3.80 15.73
C GLY A 128 8.45 -3.42 14.34
N ASP A 129 7.63 -3.68 13.32
CA ASP A 129 7.90 -3.31 11.93
C ASP A 129 7.79 -1.78 11.75
N ILE A 130 8.75 -1.18 11.05
CA ILE A 130 8.77 0.27 10.76
C ILE A 130 7.49 0.75 10.05
N ARG A 131 6.83 -0.10 9.26
CA ARG A 131 5.55 0.20 8.59
C ARG A 131 4.40 0.36 9.57
N THR A 132 4.45 -0.32 10.72
CA THR A 132 3.45 -0.13 11.78
C THR A 132 3.61 1.25 12.41
N LEU A 133 4.85 1.66 12.70
CA LEU A 133 5.15 2.97 13.29
C LEU A 133 4.79 4.11 12.31
N THR A 134 5.27 4.02 11.07
CA THR A 134 5.03 5.03 10.03
C THR A 134 3.57 5.11 9.61
N GLY A 135 2.88 3.96 9.47
CA GLY A 135 1.46 3.92 9.16
C GLY A 135 0.59 4.54 10.25
N ARG A 136 0.89 4.29 11.54
CA ARG A 136 0.17 4.92 12.66
C ARG A 136 0.43 6.43 12.71
N ALA A 137 1.67 6.86 12.50
CA ALA A 137 2.00 8.28 12.43
C ALA A 137 1.20 8.98 11.31
N GLU A 138 1.20 8.40 10.11
CA GLU A 138 0.43 8.91 8.97
C GLU A 138 -1.07 8.95 9.26
N LEU A 139 -1.62 7.89 9.85
CA LEU A 139 -3.03 7.80 10.24
C LEU A 139 -3.43 8.93 11.19
N LEU A 140 -2.61 9.19 12.23
CA LEU A 140 -2.91 10.19 13.24
C LEU A 140 -2.83 11.62 12.68
N VAL A 141 -1.89 11.90 11.77
CA VAL A 141 -1.85 13.17 11.02
C VAL A 141 -3.14 13.36 10.21
N ASN A 142 -3.54 12.35 9.43
CA ASN A 142 -4.75 12.41 8.60
C ASN A 142 -6.02 12.52 9.45
N TYR A 143 -6.04 11.88 10.62
CA TYR A 143 -7.17 11.96 11.54
C TYR A 143 -7.31 13.35 12.17
N ALA A 144 -6.20 13.97 12.59
CA ALA A 144 -6.22 15.32 13.12
C ALA A 144 -6.77 16.32 12.08
N GLU A 145 -6.32 16.23 10.82
CA GLU A 145 -6.88 17.02 9.72
C GLU A 145 -8.36 16.73 9.47
N HIS A 146 -8.78 15.47 9.60
CA HIS A 146 -10.18 15.09 9.45
C HIS A 146 -11.06 15.73 10.54
N LEU A 147 -10.60 15.73 11.80
CA LEU A 147 -11.28 16.39 12.91
C LEU A 147 -11.40 17.90 12.71
N GLU A 148 -10.32 18.55 12.26
CA GLU A 148 -10.30 20.00 11.94
C GLU A 148 -11.37 20.37 10.92
N ARG A 149 -11.61 19.51 9.92
CA ARG A 149 -12.62 19.76 8.88
C ARG A 149 -14.06 19.50 9.32
N ARG A 150 -14.31 18.74 10.39
CA ARG A 150 -15.66 18.25 10.74
C ARG A 150 -16.14 18.62 12.13
N SER A 151 -15.39 18.25 13.17
CA SER A 151 -15.85 18.34 14.56
C SER A 151 -15.20 19.50 15.30
N GLY A 152 -13.96 19.85 14.95
CA GLY A 152 -13.17 20.85 15.65
C GLY A 152 -12.82 20.49 17.09
N ASP A 153 -12.83 19.20 17.48
CA ASP A 153 -12.49 18.73 18.83
C ASP A 153 -10.99 18.98 19.14
N PRO A 154 -10.64 20.04 19.90
CA PRO A 154 -9.24 20.44 20.04
C PRO A 154 -8.45 19.44 20.88
N ALA A 155 -9.09 18.77 21.84
CA ALA A 155 -8.43 17.80 22.71
C ALA A 155 -8.03 16.56 21.93
N ARG A 156 -8.93 16.05 21.07
CA ARG A 156 -8.61 14.90 20.21
C ARG A 156 -7.56 15.25 19.15
N ILE A 157 -7.63 16.44 18.56
CA ILE A 157 -6.60 16.93 17.63
C ILE A 157 -5.23 16.97 18.34
N GLN A 158 -5.16 17.55 19.53
CA GLN A 158 -3.93 17.63 20.30
C GLN A 158 -3.36 16.25 20.68
N SER A 159 -4.21 15.30 21.08
CA SER A 159 -3.80 13.92 21.36
C SER A 159 -3.24 13.22 20.13
N ALA A 160 -3.91 13.35 18.98
CA ALA A 160 -3.44 12.81 17.72
C ALA A 160 -2.09 13.42 17.30
N ASP A 161 -1.95 14.74 17.40
CA ASP A 161 -0.72 15.45 17.06
C ASP A 161 0.46 15.08 17.95
N THR A 162 0.21 14.94 19.26
CA THR A 162 1.23 14.56 20.24
C THR A 162 1.77 13.17 19.94
N ALA A 163 0.88 12.20 19.71
CA ALA A 163 1.26 10.84 19.38
C ALA A 163 1.94 10.75 18.00
N ALA A 164 1.40 11.45 16.99
CA ALA A 164 1.99 11.50 15.65
C ALA A 164 3.41 12.09 15.66
N ARG A 165 3.63 13.23 16.34
CA ARG A 165 4.96 13.84 16.47
C ARG A 165 5.96 12.88 17.10
N ALA A 166 5.61 12.24 18.22
CA ALA A 166 6.52 11.31 18.88
C ALA A 166 6.93 10.14 17.97
N MET A 167 5.97 9.60 17.22
CA MET A 167 6.25 8.55 16.23
C MET A 167 7.12 9.05 15.07
N LEU A 168 6.87 10.26 14.55
CA LEU A 168 7.67 10.85 13.47
C LEU A 168 9.08 11.25 13.91
N ASP A 169 9.23 11.82 15.10
CA ASP A 169 10.53 12.10 15.74
C ASP A 169 11.34 10.82 15.82
N ARG A 170 10.69 9.71 16.21
CA ARG A 170 11.32 8.40 16.24
C ARG A 170 11.71 7.89 14.86
N VAL A 171 10.83 7.98 13.87
CA VAL A 171 11.14 7.56 12.48
C VAL A 171 12.32 8.36 11.92
N ALA A 172 12.36 9.68 12.14
CA ALA A 172 13.46 10.52 11.71
C ALA A 172 14.78 10.14 12.39
N ALA A 173 14.76 9.84 13.69
CA ALA A 173 15.93 9.41 14.45
C ALA A 173 16.47 8.02 14.05
N LEU A 174 15.65 7.19 13.39
CA LEU A 174 16.02 5.85 12.93
C LEU A 174 16.69 5.84 11.55
N GLN A 175 16.78 6.98 10.86
CA GLN A 175 17.38 7.03 9.52
C GLN A 175 18.90 6.89 9.60
N TYR A 176 19.46 5.96 8.82
CA TYR A 176 20.89 5.72 8.80
C TYR A 176 21.63 6.86 8.10
N THR A 177 22.61 7.46 8.79
CA THR A 177 23.68 8.21 8.13
C THR A 177 24.59 7.25 7.35
N ARG A 178 25.45 7.81 6.50
CA ARG A 178 26.46 7.04 5.78
C ARG A 178 27.41 6.29 6.71
N GLN A 179 27.82 6.91 7.81
CA GLN A 179 28.71 6.29 8.78
C GLN A 179 28.03 5.09 9.44
N GLU A 180 26.77 5.23 9.88
CA GLU A 180 26.00 4.14 10.48
C GLU A 180 25.74 3.02 9.47
N ALA A 181 25.38 3.35 8.23
CA ALA A 181 25.15 2.35 7.18
C ALA A 181 26.41 1.49 6.91
N VAL A 182 27.60 2.11 6.86
CA VAL A 182 28.87 1.38 6.70
C VAL A 182 29.21 0.57 7.96
N ALA A 183 29.04 1.15 9.14
CA ALA A 183 29.37 0.48 10.39
C ALA A 183 28.47 -0.73 10.67
N SER A 184 27.16 -0.61 10.41
CA SER A 184 26.16 -1.63 10.73
C SER A 184 25.99 -2.65 9.62
N PHE A 185 26.16 -2.26 8.34
CA PHE A 185 25.81 -3.12 7.19
C PHE A 185 26.94 -3.29 6.18
N ARG A 186 28.08 -2.60 6.36
CA ARG A 186 29.18 -2.55 5.37
C ARG A 186 28.72 -2.08 3.98
N ASN A 187 27.62 -1.33 3.93
CA ASN A 187 26.97 -0.94 2.70
C ASN A 187 26.49 0.52 2.78
N ASP A 188 27.25 1.43 2.15
CA ASP A 188 26.92 2.86 2.17
C ASP A 188 25.69 3.23 1.32
N ARG A 189 25.15 2.30 0.53
CA ARG A 189 23.88 2.47 -0.20
C ARG A 189 22.70 2.64 0.75
N TYR A 190 22.80 2.17 1.99
CA TYR A 190 21.76 2.39 3.00
C TYR A 190 21.81 3.79 3.65
N ALA A 191 22.73 4.68 3.25
CA ALA A 191 22.72 6.07 3.72
C ALA A 191 21.42 6.78 3.30
N GLY A 192 20.63 7.22 4.28
CA GLY A 192 19.30 7.81 4.11
C GLY A 192 18.14 6.79 4.11
N ALA A 193 18.44 5.50 4.24
CA ALA A 193 17.44 4.46 4.37
C ALA A 193 16.97 4.30 5.83
N PHE A 194 15.89 3.56 6.00
CA PHE A 194 15.25 3.25 7.26
C PHE A 194 15.39 1.76 7.59
N PRO A 195 15.38 1.38 8.88
CA PRO A 195 15.37 -0.02 9.30
C PRO A 195 14.15 -0.77 8.77
N HIS A 196 14.24 -2.10 8.77
CA HIS A 196 13.05 -2.95 8.63
C HIS A 196 12.30 -3.08 9.98
N PHE A 197 13.04 -3.23 11.08
CA PHE A 197 12.49 -3.36 12.44
C PHE A 197 13.01 -2.27 13.37
N VAL A 198 12.13 -1.80 14.25
CA VAL A 198 12.49 -0.97 15.41
C VAL A 198 12.82 -1.90 16.58
N ALA A 199 14.03 -1.80 17.14
CA ALA A 199 14.48 -2.65 18.24
C ALA A 199 15.31 -1.86 19.27
N GLY A 200 14.65 -1.35 20.32
CA GLY A 200 15.32 -0.57 21.35
C GLY A 200 15.58 0.86 20.90
N ASP A 201 16.78 1.39 21.17
CA ASP A 201 17.21 2.73 20.72
C ASP A 201 17.59 2.75 19.24
N ASP A 202 17.99 1.62 18.68
CA ASP A 202 18.44 1.49 17.30
C ASP A 202 17.40 0.77 16.42
N GLY A 203 17.53 0.96 15.11
CA GLY A 203 16.80 0.21 14.10
C GLY A 203 17.65 -0.92 13.54
N THR A 204 17.05 -2.04 13.15
CA THR A 204 17.77 -3.18 12.55
C THR A 204 17.12 -3.64 11.25
N MET A 205 17.85 -4.43 10.46
CA MET A 205 17.30 -5.17 9.33
C MET A 205 16.77 -6.56 9.75
N GLY A 206 16.62 -6.81 11.05
CA GLY A 206 16.37 -8.14 11.60
C GLY A 206 17.58 -9.05 11.44
N ASN A 207 17.33 -10.33 11.14
CA ASN A 207 18.39 -11.32 10.93
C ASN A 207 18.89 -11.37 9.47
N TRP A 208 18.58 -10.36 8.66
CA TRP A 208 18.95 -10.32 7.25
C TRP A 208 20.35 -9.75 7.05
N ASP A 209 21.16 -10.46 6.27
CA ASP A 209 22.42 -9.94 5.75
C ASP A 209 22.14 -9.09 4.51
N VAL A 210 22.29 -7.78 4.67
CA VAL A 210 21.99 -6.77 3.63
C VAL A 210 23.26 -6.15 3.03
N GLU A 211 24.44 -6.72 3.28
CA GLU A 211 25.73 -6.17 2.83
C GLU A 211 25.76 -5.90 1.32
N HIS A 212 25.12 -6.78 0.54
CA HIS A 212 25.07 -6.69 -0.93
C HIS A 212 23.71 -6.23 -1.45
N TRP A 213 22.77 -5.90 -0.57
CA TRP A 213 21.42 -5.58 -0.96
C TRP A 213 21.28 -4.16 -1.51
N ALA A 214 20.43 -4.00 -2.52
CA ALA A 214 19.92 -2.70 -2.92
C ALA A 214 18.80 -2.26 -1.95
N PRO A 215 18.73 -0.97 -1.53
CA PRO A 215 17.66 -0.47 -0.68
C PRO A 215 16.24 -0.72 -1.22
N SER A 216 16.09 -0.85 -2.54
CA SER A 216 14.83 -1.19 -3.21
C SER A 216 14.25 -2.56 -2.83
N MET A 217 15.06 -3.46 -2.24
CA MET A 217 14.57 -4.73 -1.69
C MET A 217 13.69 -4.54 -0.45
N LEU A 218 13.80 -3.40 0.23
CA LEU A 218 12.92 -2.99 1.34
C LEU A 218 12.01 -1.82 0.94
N SER A 219 11.72 -1.69 -0.36
CA SER A 219 11.02 -0.55 -0.97
C SER A 219 9.76 -0.12 -0.20
N LEU A 220 8.90 -1.04 0.20
CA LEU A 220 7.66 -0.70 0.92
C LEU A 220 7.92 0.01 2.26
N ASP A 221 8.93 -0.43 3.00
CA ASP A 221 9.35 0.17 4.26
C ASP A 221 9.88 1.59 4.03
N GLN A 222 10.74 1.72 3.01
CA GLN A 222 11.34 3.01 2.64
C GLN A 222 10.27 4.01 2.19
N TYR A 223 9.31 3.57 1.36
CA TYR A 223 8.28 4.44 0.80
C TYR A 223 7.29 4.88 1.87
N ALA A 224 6.91 3.98 2.78
CA ALA A 224 6.04 4.29 3.92
C ALA A 224 6.70 5.32 4.85
N ALA A 225 7.98 5.14 5.18
CA ALA A 225 8.72 6.08 6.03
C ALA A 225 8.83 7.48 5.39
N VAL A 226 9.22 7.55 4.11
CA VAL A 226 9.30 8.84 3.39
C VAL A 226 7.94 9.51 3.31
N ARG A 227 6.87 8.77 3.00
CA ARG A 227 5.50 9.30 2.94
C ARG A 227 5.07 9.86 4.30
N ALA A 228 5.26 9.10 5.38
CA ALA A 228 4.89 9.53 6.73
C ALA A 228 5.65 10.81 7.15
N LEU A 229 6.96 10.88 6.89
CA LEU A 229 7.79 12.06 7.20
C LEU A 229 7.39 13.28 6.37
N ALA A 230 7.11 13.11 5.07
CA ALA A 230 6.65 14.20 4.21
C ALA A 230 5.29 14.74 4.68
N THR A 231 4.34 13.85 4.96
CA THR A 231 3.02 14.18 5.52
C THR A 231 3.15 14.89 6.88
N GLY A 232 4.01 14.38 7.75
CA GLY A 232 4.35 15.00 9.03
C GLY A 232 4.97 16.39 8.89
N TYR A 233 5.87 16.59 7.92
CA TYR A 233 6.45 17.91 7.63
C TYR A 233 5.38 18.91 7.17
N GLY A 234 4.45 18.45 6.33
CA GLY A 234 3.31 19.25 5.89
C GLY A 234 2.47 19.78 7.03
N ARG A 235 2.26 18.97 8.08
CA ARG A 235 1.48 19.35 9.26
C ARG A 235 2.26 20.14 10.31
N PHE A 236 3.47 19.70 10.63
CA PHE A 236 4.22 20.17 11.81
C PHE A 236 5.38 21.11 11.51
N HIS A 237 5.80 21.21 10.24
CA HIS A 237 6.93 22.03 9.78
C HIS A 237 8.24 21.83 10.56
N VAL A 238 8.48 20.62 11.07
CA VAL A 238 9.72 20.26 11.77
C VAL A 238 10.82 19.99 10.76
N ALA A 239 11.96 20.67 10.90
CA ALA A 239 13.10 20.55 9.98
C ALA A 239 13.62 19.12 9.84
N ALA A 240 13.72 18.38 10.95
CA ALA A 240 14.16 16.98 10.92
C ALA A 240 13.29 16.09 10.01
N TYR A 241 11.98 16.36 9.90
CA TYR A 241 11.10 15.58 9.03
C TYR A 241 11.36 15.88 7.56
N ASN A 242 11.57 17.16 7.22
CA ASN A 242 11.99 17.57 5.89
C ASN A 242 13.31 16.90 5.50
N ASP A 243 14.30 16.98 6.38
CA ASP A 243 15.65 16.50 6.10
C ASP A 243 15.68 14.98 5.92
N ALA A 244 14.94 14.25 6.77
CA ALA A 244 14.82 12.80 6.66
C ALA A 244 14.02 12.38 5.41
N ALA A 245 12.90 13.05 5.10
CA ALA A 245 12.13 12.79 3.89
C ALA A 245 12.94 13.07 2.62
N ALA A 246 13.69 14.18 2.58
CA ALA A 246 14.55 14.55 1.46
C ALA A 246 15.68 13.52 1.25
N SER A 247 16.28 13.05 2.34
CA SER A 247 17.35 12.03 2.34
C SER A 247 16.83 10.69 1.80
N GLY A 248 15.70 10.23 2.35
CA GLY A 248 15.05 8.99 1.88
C GLY A 248 14.59 9.07 0.42
N THR A 249 14.19 10.27 -0.03
CA THR A 249 13.80 10.51 -1.44
C THR A 249 14.95 10.24 -2.42
N ARG A 250 16.22 10.32 -2.01
CA ARG A 250 17.35 10.02 -2.91
C ARG A 250 17.26 8.61 -3.49
N HIS A 251 16.85 7.64 -2.67
CA HIS A 251 16.67 6.24 -3.05
C HIS A 251 15.49 6.02 -4.00
N LEU A 252 14.58 7.00 -4.08
CA LEU A 252 13.34 6.93 -4.84
C LEU A 252 13.46 7.47 -6.26
N LEU A 253 14.47 8.31 -6.49
CA LEU A 253 14.69 9.04 -7.74
C LEU A 253 15.52 8.28 -8.78
N GLY A 254 15.80 6.99 -8.55
CA GLY A 254 16.40 6.11 -9.57
C GLY A 254 15.56 6.07 -10.85
N THR A 255 16.25 6.21 -12.00
CA THR A 255 15.80 6.18 -13.43
C THR A 255 14.35 6.62 -13.78
N THR A 256 14.19 7.52 -14.74
CA THR A 256 12.86 8.00 -15.22
C THR A 256 12.40 7.36 -16.53
N ARG A 257 13.15 6.39 -17.07
CA ARG A 257 12.82 5.71 -18.33
C ARG A 257 12.17 4.37 -18.04
N ILE A 258 10.99 4.13 -18.63
CA ILE A 258 10.44 2.77 -18.78
C ILE A 258 11.33 2.10 -19.83
N ASP A 259 11.99 1.00 -19.46
CA ASP A 259 12.57 0.12 -20.46
C ASP A 259 11.43 -0.42 -21.34
N PRO A 260 11.39 -0.10 -22.65
CA PRO A 260 10.33 -0.57 -23.53
C PRO A 260 10.30 -2.10 -23.67
N GLU A 261 11.37 -2.80 -23.26
CA GLU A 261 11.46 -4.27 -23.22
C GLU A 261 11.16 -4.86 -21.84
N LEU A 262 10.72 -4.05 -20.86
CA LEU A 262 10.41 -4.50 -19.51
C LEU A 262 9.18 -5.41 -19.49
N ILE A 263 9.43 -6.70 -19.60
CA ILE A 263 8.47 -7.77 -19.41
C ILE A 263 8.43 -8.10 -17.91
N TYR A 264 7.25 -7.96 -17.29
CA TYR A 264 6.99 -8.25 -15.88
C TYR A 264 7.30 -9.72 -15.55
N ALA A 265 8.53 -10.10 -15.16
CA ALA A 265 8.85 -11.46 -14.73
C ALA A 265 8.31 -11.70 -13.30
N GLY A 266 7.09 -12.24 -13.17
CA GLY A 266 6.61 -12.81 -11.92
C GLY A 266 7.35 -14.13 -11.60
N ALA A 267 7.64 -14.42 -10.33
CA ALA A 267 8.04 -15.77 -9.92
C ALA A 267 7.66 -16.03 -8.45
N PRO A 268 7.16 -17.23 -8.10
CA PRO A 268 8.05 -18.28 -7.54
C PRO A 268 7.68 -19.73 -8.03
N ALA A 269 8.45 -20.82 -7.90
CA ALA A 269 9.73 -21.14 -7.22
C ALA A 269 10.60 -22.13 -8.06
N GLY A 270 11.93 -22.04 -7.91
CA GLY A 270 12.95 -22.82 -8.65
C GLY A 270 14.00 -21.90 -9.29
N PHE A 271 14.72 -21.16 -8.44
CA PHE A 271 15.59 -20.02 -8.80
C PHE A 271 16.69 -20.38 -9.82
N PRO A 272 16.67 -19.84 -11.05
CA PRO A 272 17.75 -19.99 -12.03
C PRO A 272 18.70 -18.78 -11.98
N LEU A 273 19.13 -18.39 -10.77
CA LEU A 273 20.34 -17.57 -10.60
C LEU A 273 21.55 -18.44 -10.15
N ASP A 274 21.41 -19.76 -10.18
CA ASP A 274 22.54 -20.68 -10.14
C ASP A 274 23.35 -20.53 -11.45
N GLY A 275 24.33 -19.63 -11.44
CA GLY A 275 25.41 -19.58 -12.44
C GLY A 275 25.55 -18.32 -13.29
N ALA A 276 24.75 -17.25 -13.10
CA ALA A 276 24.90 -16.03 -13.88
C ALA A 276 25.82 -15.00 -13.20
N THR A 277 26.91 -14.62 -13.88
CA THR A 277 27.88 -13.60 -13.44
C THR A 277 27.43 -12.22 -13.93
N TYR A 278 27.23 -11.24 -13.04
CA TYR A 278 26.82 -9.87 -13.39
C TYR A 278 27.76 -8.83 -12.77
N GLU A 279 28.20 -7.87 -13.58
CA GLU A 279 29.01 -6.71 -13.15
C GLU A 279 28.12 -5.52 -12.77
N ILE A 280 28.40 -4.92 -11.61
CA ILE A 280 27.59 -3.91 -10.92
C ILE A 280 28.22 -2.52 -11.13
N GLY A 281 27.52 -1.62 -11.82
CA GLY A 281 27.95 -0.24 -12.05
C GLY A 281 27.58 0.70 -10.90
N GLU A 282 28.46 1.66 -10.61
CA GLU A 282 28.28 2.70 -9.58
C GLU A 282 27.25 3.77 -9.99
N GLU A 283 26.50 4.24 -8.98
CA GLU A 283 25.81 5.54 -8.88
C GLU A 283 26.25 6.56 -9.95
N THR A 284 25.45 6.61 -11.02
CA THR A 284 25.27 7.65 -12.07
C THR A 284 24.83 7.02 -13.40
N GLY A 285 24.85 5.68 -13.50
CA GLY A 285 24.41 4.94 -14.68
C GLY A 285 23.86 3.54 -14.38
N GLU A 286 23.13 3.35 -13.28
CA GLU A 286 22.62 2.02 -12.90
C GLU A 286 21.47 1.58 -13.84
N HIS A 287 21.79 0.64 -14.73
CA HIS A 287 20.81 -0.12 -15.51
C HIS A 287 19.92 -0.97 -14.58
N PRO A 288 18.68 -1.29 -15.01
CA PRO A 288 17.69 -1.99 -14.16
C PRO A 288 18.12 -3.45 -13.97
N TYR A 289 17.30 -4.26 -13.29
CA TYR A 289 17.47 -5.72 -13.17
C TYR A 289 18.26 -6.23 -11.96
N LEU A 290 17.81 -5.82 -10.78
CA LEU A 290 17.59 -6.78 -9.68
C LEU A 290 16.12 -6.70 -9.27
N ILE A 291 15.32 -7.38 -10.10
CA ILE A 291 13.87 -7.48 -10.08
C ILE A 291 13.50 -8.57 -9.09
N THR A 292 12.85 -8.20 -7.98
CA THR A 292 11.89 -9.10 -7.30
C THR A 292 11.05 -8.36 -6.25
N TYR A 293 11.46 -7.18 -5.77
CA TYR A 293 10.65 -6.42 -4.80
C TYR A 293 10.41 -4.94 -5.19
N GLY A 294 11.42 -4.23 -5.71
CA GLY A 294 11.33 -2.78 -5.98
C GLY A 294 10.51 -2.34 -7.20
N TRP A 295 10.11 -3.26 -8.07
CA TRP A 295 9.38 -2.99 -9.32
C TRP A 295 8.07 -3.78 -9.44
N SER A 296 7.58 -4.33 -8.34
CA SER A 296 6.20 -4.82 -8.31
C SER A 296 5.24 -3.64 -8.52
N PRO A 297 4.07 -3.82 -9.17
CA PRO A 297 3.06 -2.77 -9.27
C PRO A 297 2.73 -2.11 -7.93
N ASN A 298 2.80 -2.82 -6.80
CA ASN A 298 2.60 -2.18 -5.50
C ASN A 298 3.74 -1.27 -5.13
N ALA A 299 4.99 -1.74 -5.26
CA ALA A 299 6.14 -0.92 -4.91
C ALA A 299 6.10 0.35 -5.75
N ILE A 300 5.79 0.24 -7.04
CA ILE A 300 5.64 1.39 -7.92
C ILE A 300 4.46 2.29 -7.54
N ALA A 301 3.32 1.73 -7.16
CA ALA A 301 2.18 2.53 -6.69
C ALA A 301 2.50 3.25 -5.36
N GLN A 302 3.13 2.55 -4.41
CA GLN A 302 3.56 3.11 -3.12
C GLN A 302 4.65 4.17 -3.31
N LEU A 303 5.59 3.96 -4.23
CA LEU A 303 6.54 4.98 -4.69
C LEU A 303 5.80 6.23 -5.17
N GLY A 304 4.76 6.05 -6.00
CA GLY A 304 3.91 7.15 -6.46
C GLY A 304 3.30 7.95 -5.31
N THR A 305 2.77 7.27 -4.28
CA THR A 305 2.21 7.95 -3.09
C THR A 305 3.27 8.70 -2.28
N ALA A 306 4.47 8.12 -2.09
CA ALA A 306 5.55 8.77 -1.36
C ALA A 306 6.06 10.02 -2.08
N LEU A 307 6.28 9.93 -3.39
CA LEU A 307 6.71 11.06 -4.21
C LEU A 307 5.64 12.17 -4.27
N THR A 308 4.37 11.79 -4.31
CA THR A 308 3.25 12.74 -4.25
C THR A 308 3.22 13.48 -2.91
N ALA A 309 3.41 12.79 -1.78
CA ALA A 309 3.50 13.43 -0.47
C ALA A 309 4.70 14.39 -0.37
N VAL A 310 5.87 13.99 -0.88
CA VAL A 310 7.07 14.85 -0.95
C VAL A 310 6.77 16.12 -1.75
N ARG A 311 6.09 15.98 -2.90
CA ARG A 311 5.61 17.09 -3.75
C ARG A 311 4.64 18.02 -3.01
N ASP A 312 3.56 17.47 -2.50
CA ASP A 312 2.43 18.25 -1.95
C ASP A 312 2.81 18.99 -0.68
N HIS A 313 3.67 18.39 0.14
CA HIS A 313 4.18 18.98 1.37
C HIS A 313 5.47 19.80 1.17
N ARG A 314 5.90 19.98 -0.09
CA ARG A 314 7.00 20.88 -0.47
C ARG A 314 8.33 20.61 0.25
N VAL A 315 8.63 19.34 0.51
CA VAL A 315 9.93 18.88 1.05
C VAL A 315 11.10 19.38 0.19
N LYS A 316 12.10 20.01 0.79
CA LYS A 316 13.28 20.55 0.08
C LYS A 316 14.52 19.79 0.46
N VAL A 317 15.39 19.56 -0.53
CA VAL A 317 16.73 19.02 -0.31
C VAL A 317 17.56 20.04 0.48
N PRO A 318 18.14 19.67 1.64
CA PRO A 318 19.04 20.55 2.39
C PRO A 318 20.36 20.79 1.64
N HIS A 319 20.87 22.02 1.69
CA HIS A 319 22.12 22.41 1.02
C HIS A 319 23.31 22.47 1.99
N SER A 320 23.15 22.09 3.25
CA SER A 320 24.24 22.15 4.22
C SER A 320 25.30 21.10 3.91
N ALA A 321 26.58 21.48 4.00
CA ALA A 321 27.69 20.56 3.73
C ALA A 321 27.67 19.33 4.66
N ALA A 322 27.25 19.51 5.91
CA ALA A 322 27.10 18.42 6.87
C ALA A 322 26.03 17.41 6.45
N TRP A 323 24.83 17.88 6.05
CA TRP A 323 23.77 16.98 5.59
C TRP A 323 24.18 16.23 4.31
N LEU A 324 24.79 16.93 3.36
CA LEU A 324 25.30 16.33 2.12
C LEU A 324 26.35 15.25 2.41
N ALA A 325 27.29 15.50 3.32
CA ALA A 325 28.30 14.52 3.70
C ALA A 325 27.70 13.29 4.41
N SER A 326 26.64 13.48 5.20
CA SER A 326 25.97 12.41 5.93
C SER A 326 25.10 11.52 5.06
N TYR A 327 24.49 12.04 4.00
CA TYR A 327 23.45 11.33 3.25
C TYR A 327 23.71 11.20 1.76
N TRP A 328 24.80 11.77 1.24
CA TRP A 328 25.16 11.67 -0.18
C TRP A 328 26.54 11.03 -0.37
N ARG A 329 26.63 10.16 -1.38
CA ARG A 329 27.92 9.65 -1.85
C ARG A 329 28.44 10.58 -2.94
N GLY A 330 29.54 11.29 -2.63
CA GLY A 330 30.13 12.27 -3.54
C GLY A 330 29.34 13.58 -3.61
N THR A 331 29.38 14.25 -4.77
CA THR A 331 28.67 15.53 -4.97
C THR A 331 27.30 15.29 -5.58
N PRO A 332 26.20 15.75 -4.96
CA PRO A 332 24.87 15.59 -5.53
C PRO A 332 24.73 16.32 -6.87
N PRO A 333 24.00 15.72 -7.83
CA PRO A 333 23.82 16.33 -9.14
C PRO A 333 22.97 17.61 -9.00
N ARG A 334 23.21 18.58 -9.90
CA ARG A 334 22.47 19.84 -9.94
C ARG A 334 20.95 19.64 -10.08
N SER A 335 20.52 18.55 -10.70
CA SER A 335 19.11 18.17 -10.82
C SER A 335 18.42 17.91 -9.48
N VAL A 336 19.18 17.55 -8.44
CA VAL A 336 18.68 17.32 -7.08
C VAL A 336 18.82 18.59 -6.22
N LEU A 337 19.91 19.34 -6.38
CA LEU A 337 20.19 20.56 -5.59
C LEU A 337 19.46 21.81 -6.07
N ALA A 338 18.94 21.83 -7.30
CA ALA A 338 18.13 22.94 -7.79
C ALA A 338 16.65 22.64 -7.50
N PRO A 339 15.95 23.40 -6.62
CA PRO A 339 14.59 23.08 -6.22
C PRO A 339 13.63 22.91 -7.41
N GLY A 340 13.71 23.79 -8.41
CA GLY A 340 12.87 23.69 -9.60
C GLY A 340 13.13 22.45 -10.46
N LEU A 341 14.34 21.91 -10.46
CA LEU A 341 14.66 20.66 -11.18
C LEU A 341 14.25 19.43 -10.36
N PHE A 342 14.43 19.47 -9.04
CA PHE A 342 14.00 18.43 -8.12
C PHE A 342 12.48 18.20 -8.23
N TRP A 343 11.69 19.27 -8.19
CA TRP A 343 10.23 19.18 -8.34
C TRP A 343 9.80 18.63 -9.70
N ARG A 344 10.42 19.07 -10.80
CA ARG A 344 10.13 18.51 -12.13
C ARG A 344 10.50 17.03 -12.23
N GLY A 345 11.60 16.62 -11.59
CA GLY A 345 12.00 15.22 -11.50
C GLY A 345 10.97 14.37 -10.76
N LEU A 346 10.45 14.89 -9.65
CA LEU A 346 9.38 14.24 -8.88
C LEU A 346 8.10 14.09 -9.72
N ASP A 347 7.64 15.15 -10.39
CA ASP A 347 6.44 15.11 -11.23
C ASP A 347 6.58 14.10 -12.39
N ALA A 348 7.75 14.08 -13.04
CA ALA A 348 8.06 13.12 -14.08
C ALA A 348 8.06 11.68 -13.54
N LYS A 349 8.57 11.47 -12.32
CA LYS A 349 8.62 10.15 -11.69
C LYS A 349 7.23 9.70 -11.21
N VAL A 350 6.39 10.58 -10.69
CA VAL A 350 4.98 10.28 -10.38
C VAL A 350 4.24 9.87 -11.66
N THR A 351 4.39 10.65 -12.74
CA THR A 351 3.80 10.31 -14.05
C THR A 351 4.30 8.95 -14.55
N TYR A 352 5.58 8.64 -14.36
CA TYR A 352 6.15 7.34 -14.66
C TYR A 352 5.45 6.23 -13.86
N THR A 353 5.21 6.41 -12.56
CA THR A 353 4.51 5.41 -11.75
C THR A 353 3.10 5.14 -12.28
N HIS A 354 2.36 6.18 -12.70
CA HIS A 354 1.03 6.01 -13.30
C HIS A 354 1.09 5.21 -14.59
N ARG A 355 1.97 5.59 -15.52
CA ARG A 355 2.16 4.87 -16.80
C ARG A 355 2.56 3.42 -16.59
N PHE A 356 3.42 3.15 -15.60
CA PHE A 356 3.81 1.79 -15.27
C PHE A 356 2.60 0.96 -14.80
N ILE A 357 1.78 1.50 -13.89
CA ILE A 357 0.56 0.79 -13.44
C ILE A 357 -0.38 0.57 -14.62
N GLU A 358 -0.64 1.61 -15.41
CA GLU A 358 -1.51 1.54 -16.59
C GLU A 358 -1.06 0.47 -17.60
N ALA A 359 0.25 0.38 -17.86
CA ALA A 359 0.84 -0.61 -18.76
C ALA A 359 0.85 -2.03 -18.16
N THR A 360 1.05 -2.16 -16.85
CA THR A 360 1.11 -3.48 -16.18
C THR A 360 -0.26 -4.06 -15.83
N GLN A 361 -1.34 -3.27 -15.94
CA GLN A 361 -2.72 -3.78 -15.87
C GLN A 361 -3.23 -4.30 -17.24
N LEU A 362 -2.36 -4.40 -18.26
CA LEU A 362 -2.70 -5.04 -19.53
C LEU A 362 -2.72 -6.57 -19.37
N ALA A 363 -3.66 -7.24 -20.06
CA ALA A 363 -3.68 -8.69 -20.09
C ALA A 363 -2.38 -9.21 -20.73
N VAL A 364 -1.64 -10.06 -20.00
CA VAL A 364 -0.51 -10.81 -20.57
C VAL A 364 -1.08 -11.78 -21.60
N ALA A 365 -0.55 -11.76 -22.82
CA ALA A 365 -0.99 -12.66 -23.88
C ALA A 365 -0.81 -14.12 -23.44
N ALA A 366 -1.75 -15.00 -23.82
CA ALA A 366 -1.79 -16.38 -23.32
C ALA A 366 -0.59 -17.24 -23.77
N ASP A 367 0.15 -16.77 -24.77
CA ASP A 367 1.30 -17.40 -25.41
C ASP A 367 2.64 -16.84 -24.92
N PHE A 368 2.64 -16.11 -23.79
CA PHE A 368 3.86 -15.49 -23.28
C PHE A 368 4.86 -16.55 -22.74
N PRO A 369 6.10 -16.61 -23.24
CA PRO A 369 6.96 -17.81 -23.18
C PRO A 369 7.56 -18.19 -21.81
N TRP A 370 7.31 -17.44 -20.73
CA TRP A 370 7.90 -17.69 -19.41
C TRP A 370 6.87 -17.87 -18.28
N LEU A 371 5.57 -17.96 -18.62
CA LEU A 371 4.54 -18.45 -17.72
C LEU A 371 4.70 -19.97 -17.55
N ASP A 372 5.43 -20.39 -16.51
CA ASP A 372 5.49 -21.80 -16.09
C ASP A 372 4.17 -22.18 -15.41
N LEU A 373 3.17 -22.52 -16.24
CA LEU A 373 1.81 -22.84 -15.81
C LEU A 373 1.76 -24.00 -14.79
N ASP A 374 2.77 -24.87 -14.77
CA ASP A 374 2.83 -26.02 -13.87
C ASP A 374 3.36 -25.63 -12.48
N ARG A 375 4.26 -24.63 -12.38
CA ARG A 375 4.86 -24.17 -11.11
C ARG A 375 4.27 -22.87 -10.55
N THR A 376 3.58 -22.05 -11.35
CA THR A 376 2.85 -20.86 -10.87
C THR A 376 1.47 -21.17 -10.28
N THR A 377 1.20 -22.45 -10.04
CA THR A 377 -0.01 -22.94 -9.38
C THR A 377 -0.01 -22.60 -7.89
N PHE A 378 -0.95 -21.75 -7.47
CA PHE A 378 -1.38 -21.76 -6.06
C PHE A 378 -1.94 -23.16 -5.74
N PRO A 379 -1.79 -23.67 -4.50
CA PRO A 379 -2.27 -24.99 -4.13
C PRO A 379 -3.80 -25.00 -4.09
N GLY A 380 -4.40 -25.25 -5.25
CA GLY A 380 -5.79 -25.63 -5.44
C GLY A 380 -5.79 -26.95 -6.20
N THR A 381 -6.50 -27.95 -5.70
CA THR A 381 -6.42 -29.34 -6.19
C THR A 381 -7.16 -29.57 -7.51
N GLY A 382 -7.62 -28.50 -8.19
CA GLY A 382 -8.44 -28.61 -9.40
C GLY A 382 -9.88 -29.10 -9.15
N GLU A 383 -10.21 -29.49 -7.92
CA GLU A 383 -11.55 -29.86 -7.48
C GLU A 383 -12.28 -28.73 -6.75
N ASP A 384 -11.66 -27.56 -6.63
CA ASP A 384 -12.29 -26.41 -6.00
C ASP A 384 -13.52 -25.97 -6.81
N PRO A 385 -14.68 -25.73 -6.16
CA PRO A 385 -15.94 -25.35 -6.83
C PRO A 385 -15.89 -24.00 -7.57
N VAL A 386 -14.74 -23.32 -7.56
CA VAL A 386 -14.46 -22.09 -8.31
C VAL A 386 -14.24 -22.43 -9.79
N ARG A 387 -15.31 -22.79 -10.50
CA ARG A 387 -15.30 -22.94 -11.95
C ARG A 387 -15.54 -21.61 -12.65
N ARG A 388 -14.62 -21.30 -13.58
CA ARG A 388 -14.73 -20.39 -14.74
C ARG A 388 -15.00 -18.92 -14.44
N GLY A 389 -13.96 -18.12 -14.68
CA GLY A 389 -14.03 -16.67 -14.79
C GLY A 389 -13.44 -15.91 -13.62
N GLY A 390 -13.14 -16.53 -12.47
CA GLY A 390 -12.55 -15.85 -11.33
C GLY A 390 -11.05 -15.55 -11.46
N TRP A 391 -10.45 -15.07 -10.35
CA TRP A 391 -9.01 -14.85 -10.13
C TRP A 391 -8.09 -16.03 -10.51
N TYR A 392 -8.70 -17.20 -10.62
CA TYR A 392 -8.12 -18.42 -11.13
C TYR A 392 -9.20 -19.08 -12.02
N ASP A 393 -8.96 -19.16 -13.32
CA ASP A 393 -9.84 -19.85 -14.28
C ASP A 393 -9.43 -21.33 -14.47
N GLY A 394 -8.45 -21.81 -13.69
CA GLY A 394 -7.87 -23.15 -13.85
C GLY A 394 -6.87 -23.27 -15.00
N SER A 395 -6.44 -22.17 -15.63
CA SER A 395 -5.52 -22.21 -16.78
C SER A 395 -4.03 -22.26 -16.44
N GLY A 396 -3.66 -22.25 -15.15
CA GLY A 396 -2.25 -22.20 -14.71
C GLY A 396 -1.58 -20.82 -14.80
N ARG A 397 -2.30 -19.78 -15.23
CA ARG A 397 -1.74 -18.42 -15.36
C ARG A 397 -1.25 -17.86 -14.02
N GLY A 398 0.00 -17.38 -13.97
CA GLY A 398 0.61 -16.74 -12.80
C GLY A 398 -0.20 -15.54 -12.32
N ALA A 399 -0.83 -15.69 -11.16
CA ALA A 399 -1.63 -14.66 -10.53
C ALA A 399 -0.74 -13.76 -9.65
N MET A 400 -0.78 -12.44 -9.87
CA MET A 400 -0.30 -11.50 -8.86
C MET A 400 -1.11 -11.69 -7.57
N SER A 401 -0.45 -11.80 -6.42
CA SER A 401 -1.13 -11.95 -5.13
C SER A 401 -2.13 -10.80 -4.88
N ALA A 402 -3.33 -11.11 -4.36
CA ALA A 402 -4.39 -10.13 -4.13
C ALA A 402 -3.96 -8.98 -3.18
N VAL A 403 -3.12 -9.29 -2.19
CA VAL A 403 -2.45 -8.30 -1.32
C VAL A 403 -1.73 -7.26 -2.17
N TYR A 404 -1.13 -7.71 -3.28
CA TYR A 404 -0.31 -6.89 -4.13
C TYR A 404 -1.16 -6.00 -5.02
N SER A 405 -2.12 -6.59 -5.73
CA SER A 405 -3.06 -5.85 -6.57
C SER A 405 -3.87 -4.74 -5.84
N ARG A 406 -4.23 -4.90 -4.55
CA ARG A 406 -4.92 -3.83 -3.82
C ARG A 406 -4.02 -2.62 -3.56
N LEU A 407 -2.77 -2.83 -3.14
CA LEU A 407 -1.81 -1.76 -2.89
C LEU A 407 -1.46 -1.01 -4.18
N ALA A 408 -1.47 -1.72 -5.30
CA ALA A 408 -1.32 -1.13 -6.62
C ALA A 408 -2.49 -0.20 -6.97
N MET A 409 -3.74 -0.64 -6.81
CA MET A 409 -4.92 0.18 -7.14
C MET A 409 -5.12 1.34 -6.16
N THR A 410 -5.03 1.09 -4.86
CA THR A 410 -5.13 2.15 -3.85
C THR A 410 -4.01 3.17 -4.04
N GLY A 411 -2.76 2.72 -4.18
CA GLY A 411 -1.62 3.62 -4.37
C GLY A 411 -1.67 4.39 -5.71
N TYR A 412 -2.16 3.78 -6.79
CA TYR A 412 -2.39 4.48 -8.06
C TYR A 412 -3.40 5.62 -7.89
N VAL A 413 -4.56 5.35 -7.30
CA VAL A 413 -5.59 6.38 -7.06
C VAL A 413 -5.10 7.46 -6.09
N GLU A 414 -4.49 7.05 -4.97
CA GLU A 414 -3.98 7.98 -3.94
C GLU A 414 -2.86 8.88 -4.46
N SER A 415 -2.03 8.40 -5.39
CA SER A 415 -1.01 9.21 -6.06
C SER A 415 -1.56 10.06 -7.21
N GLY A 416 -2.88 10.05 -7.45
CA GLY A 416 -3.56 10.89 -8.42
C GLY A 416 -3.82 10.25 -9.79
N GLY A 417 -3.65 8.93 -9.93
CA GLY A 417 -3.99 8.19 -11.13
C GLY A 417 -5.51 8.20 -11.42
N ARG A 418 -5.88 8.38 -12.69
CA ARG A 418 -7.28 8.63 -13.11
C ARG A 418 -7.71 7.97 -14.43
N ASP A 419 -6.96 7.01 -14.96
CA ASP A 419 -7.36 6.30 -16.19
C ASP A 419 -8.63 5.46 -15.94
N LEU A 420 -9.79 6.03 -16.31
CA LEU A 420 -11.09 5.40 -16.15
C LEU A 420 -11.18 4.06 -16.87
N ALA A 421 -10.63 3.95 -18.07
CA ALA A 421 -10.74 2.73 -18.86
C ALA A 421 -9.93 1.60 -18.23
N MET A 422 -8.73 1.91 -17.72
CA MET A 422 -7.93 0.96 -16.95
C MET A 422 -8.65 0.57 -15.65
N LEU A 423 -9.13 1.52 -14.85
CA LEU A 423 -9.80 1.23 -13.57
C LEU A 423 -11.09 0.42 -13.74
N THR A 424 -11.91 0.70 -14.76
CA THR A 424 -13.10 -0.10 -15.07
C THR A 424 -12.72 -1.52 -15.49
N ARG A 425 -11.72 -1.70 -16.38
CA ARG A 425 -11.24 -3.03 -16.76
C ARG A 425 -10.67 -3.80 -15.56
N SER A 426 -9.90 -3.12 -14.71
CA SER A 426 -9.33 -3.69 -13.48
C SER A 426 -10.42 -4.09 -12.47
N GLY A 427 -11.49 -3.29 -12.35
CA GLY A 427 -12.64 -3.57 -11.49
C GLY A 427 -13.35 -4.88 -11.81
N GLN A 428 -13.50 -5.21 -13.10
CA GLN A 428 -14.15 -6.44 -13.56
C GLN A 428 -13.51 -7.73 -13.01
N TRP A 429 -12.24 -7.70 -12.61
CA TRP A 429 -11.58 -8.86 -11.99
C TRP A 429 -12.07 -9.10 -10.56
N TRP A 430 -12.23 -8.03 -9.78
CA TRP A 430 -12.68 -8.06 -8.40
C TRP A 430 -14.18 -8.31 -8.27
N GLU A 431 -14.96 -7.79 -9.22
CA GLU A 431 -16.41 -7.99 -9.29
C GLU A 431 -16.82 -9.47 -9.33
N ARG A 432 -15.94 -10.33 -9.84
CA ARG A 432 -16.17 -11.78 -9.93
C ARG A 432 -15.99 -12.52 -8.61
N MET A 433 -15.54 -11.85 -7.55
CA MET A 433 -15.49 -12.44 -6.21
C MET A 433 -16.86 -12.59 -5.57
N VAL A 434 -17.87 -11.90 -6.10
CA VAL A 434 -19.24 -11.99 -5.63
C VAL A 434 -20.08 -12.72 -6.67
N VAL A 435 -20.59 -13.89 -6.29
CA VAL A 435 -21.55 -14.66 -7.08
C VAL A 435 -22.95 -14.25 -6.67
N ARG A 436 -23.68 -13.71 -7.64
CA ARG A 436 -25.07 -13.27 -7.49
C ARG A 436 -25.95 -14.31 -8.17
N ALA A 437 -27.04 -14.70 -7.51
CA ALA A 437 -28.03 -15.65 -8.03
C ALA A 437 -28.79 -15.09 -9.23
#